data_AF-A0A6S6UBF9-F1
#
_entry.id   AF-A0A6S6UBF9-F1
#
_cell.length_a   1.000
_cell.length_b   1.000
_cell.length_c   1.000
_cell.angle_alpha   90.00
_cell.angle_beta   90.00
_cell.angle_gamma   90.00
#
_symmetry.space_group_name_H-M   'P 1'
#
loop_
_entity.id
_entity.type
_entity.pdbx_description
1 polymer ?
#
loop_
_entity_poly.entity_id
_entity_poly.type
_entity_poly.pdbx_seq_one_letter_code
_entity_poly.pdbx_strand_id
1 'polypeptide(L)'
;MVTVVNNDVPAIDFGDVKVPTFKPDNVGTVLPGNVVFYTHEFVPQSTGSVTFSSVNSILSTTGWTQVLYQDADCNGTLNGAEGSAPVGANLPTVSGTAICVINNR
;
A
#
# COMPACT_ATOMS: atom_id res chain seq x y z
N MET A 1 -28.32 -20.82 -37.47
CA MET A 1 -28.02 -19.38 -37.30
C MET A 1 -27.87 -19.16 -35.81
N VAL A 2 -26.65 -18.90 -35.33
CA VAL A 2 -26.40 -18.64 -33.91
C VAL A 2 -26.47 -17.14 -33.71
N THR A 3 -27.49 -16.69 -33.00
CA THR A 3 -27.63 -15.27 -32.62
C THR A 3 -26.81 -15.07 -31.36
N VAL A 4 -25.65 -14.43 -31.48
CA VAL A 4 -24.91 -13.96 -30.31
C VAL A 4 -25.64 -12.70 -29.83
N VAL A 5 -26.20 -12.77 -28.62
CA VAL A 5 -26.77 -11.61 -27.94
C VAL A 5 -25.64 -11.02 -27.13
N ASN A 6 -25.09 -9.89 -27.57
CA ASN A 6 -24.06 -9.18 -26.82
C ASN A 6 -24.76 -8.51 -25.63
N ASN A 7 -24.68 -9.14 -24.46
CA ASN A 7 -25.04 -8.50 -23.19
C ASN A 7 -23.87 -7.63 -22.74
N ASP A 8 -23.54 -6.59 -23.51
CA ASP A 8 -22.53 -5.62 -23.09
C ASP A 8 -22.96 -5.04 -21.74
N VAL A 9 -22.13 -5.23 -20.72
CA VAL A 9 -22.29 -4.59 -19.42
C VAL A 9 -21.47 -3.30 -19.48
N PRO A 10 -22.11 -2.12 -19.53
CA PRO A 10 -21.38 -0.86 -19.61
C PRO A 10 -20.44 -0.73 -18.41
N ALA A 11 -19.19 -0.32 -18.67
CA ALA A 11 -18.14 -0.07 -17.68
C ALA A 11 -17.50 -1.30 -17.00
N ILE A 12 -17.70 -2.52 -17.51
CA ILE A 12 -16.91 -3.68 -17.11
C ILE A 12 -16.09 -4.15 -18.31
N ASP A 13 -14.79 -3.91 -18.26
CA ASP A 13 -13.86 -4.51 -19.21
C ASP A 13 -13.55 -5.95 -18.77
N PHE A 14 -14.19 -6.92 -19.43
CA PHE A 14 -13.93 -8.34 -19.20
C PHE A 14 -12.63 -8.74 -19.91
N GLY A 15 -11.48 -8.35 -19.35
CA GLY A 15 -10.19 -8.75 -19.89
C GLY A 15 -9.01 -7.90 -19.44
N ASP A 16 -9.24 -6.64 -19.07
CA ASP A 16 -8.16 -5.70 -18.71
C ASP A 16 -8.34 -5.15 -17.29
N VAL A 17 -7.82 -5.90 -16.30
CA VAL A 17 -7.68 -5.38 -14.94
C VAL A 17 -6.43 -4.50 -14.92
N LYS A 18 -6.63 -3.19 -14.89
CA LYS A 18 -5.53 -2.23 -14.75
C LYS A 18 -4.65 -2.60 -13.55
N VAL A 19 -3.35 -2.51 -13.71
CA VAL A 19 -2.39 -2.85 -12.65
C VAL A 19 -2.43 -1.78 -11.56
N PRO A 20 -2.51 -2.14 -10.27
CA PRO A 20 -2.41 -1.17 -9.19
C PRO A 20 -1.02 -0.53 -9.16
N THR A 21 -0.93 0.72 -8.71
CA THR A 21 0.36 1.41 -8.57
C THR A 21 0.79 1.46 -7.11
N PHE A 22 2.08 1.27 -6.85
CA PHE A 22 2.68 1.45 -5.53
C PHE A 22 3.94 2.30 -5.66
N LYS A 23 3.93 3.51 -5.09
CA LYS A 23 4.99 4.52 -5.28
C LYS A 23 5.08 5.46 -4.07
N PRO A 24 6.19 6.18 -3.87
CA PRO A 24 7.51 5.95 -4.46
C PRO A 24 8.22 4.76 -3.80
N ASP A 25 9.32 4.32 -4.43
CA ASP A 25 10.29 3.44 -3.78
C ASP A 25 11.38 4.32 -3.16
N ASN A 26 11.28 4.54 -1.85
CA ASN A 26 12.17 5.46 -1.14
C ASN A 26 13.50 4.78 -0.77
N VAL A 27 14.58 5.56 -0.85
CA VAL A 27 15.90 5.18 -0.34
C VAL A 27 16.42 6.30 0.54
N GLY A 28 16.93 5.96 1.73
CA GLY A 28 17.50 6.91 2.67
C GLY A 28 18.66 6.30 3.44
N THR A 29 19.52 7.18 3.96
CA THR A 29 20.59 6.83 4.89
C THR A 29 20.40 7.60 6.18
N VAL A 30 20.67 6.95 7.31
CA VAL A 30 20.43 7.51 8.64
C VAL A 30 21.51 6.98 9.58
N LEU A 31 21.92 7.81 10.54
CA LEU A 31 22.89 7.41 11.56
C LEU A 31 22.27 6.42 12.55
N PRO A 32 23.06 5.53 13.17
CA PRO A 32 22.55 4.62 14.19
C PRO A 32 21.83 5.35 15.33
N GLY A 33 20.72 4.79 15.79
CA GLY A 33 19.91 5.35 16.89
C GLY A 33 18.87 6.40 16.45
N ASN A 34 18.88 6.78 15.17
CA ASN A 34 17.83 7.62 14.60
C ASN A 34 16.79 6.77 13.86
N VAL A 35 15.63 7.37 13.61
CA VAL A 35 14.52 6.78 12.87
C VAL A 35 14.35 7.48 11.53
N VAL A 36 13.95 6.73 10.51
CA VAL A 36 13.55 7.22 9.19
C VAL A 36 12.15 6.72 8.84
N PHE A 37 11.36 7.62 8.24
CA PHE A 37 10.02 7.32 7.75
C PHE A 37 10.01 7.31 6.22
N TYR A 38 9.48 6.23 5.65
CA TYR A 38 9.31 6.07 4.20
C TYR A 38 7.84 5.98 3.85
N THR A 39 7.32 6.99 3.16
CA THR A 39 5.92 7.09 2.75
C THR A 39 5.68 6.35 1.43
N HIS A 40 4.58 5.60 1.35
CA HIS A 40 4.16 4.94 0.13
C HIS A 40 2.67 5.10 -0.09
N GLU A 41 2.28 5.24 -1.35
CA GLU A 41 0.92 5.37 -1.82
C GLU A 41 0.59 4.19 -2.72
N PHE A 42 -0.43 3.43 -2.32
CA PHE A 42 -1.00 2.32 -3.08
C PHE A 42 -2.32 2.73 -3.72
N VAL A 43 -2.42 2.70 -5.04
CA VAL A 43 -3.67 2.99 -5.78
C VAL A 43 -4.20 1.71 -6.42
N PRO A 44 -5.18 1.04 -5.80
CA PRO A 44 -5.84 -0.12 -6.35
C PRO A 44 -6.69 0.26 -7.57
N GLN A 45 -6.78 -0.66 -8.53
CA GLN A 45 -7.67 -0.50 -9.68
C GLN A 45 -8.95 -1.34 -9.56
N SER A 46 -9.07 -2.11 -8.48
CA SER A 46 -10.22 -2.95 -8.16
C SER A 46 -10.60 -2.85 -6.68
N THR A 47 -11.89 -3.03 -6.40
CA THR A 47 -12.42 -3.11 -5.04
C THR A 47 -12.17 -4.51 -4.47
N GLY A 48 -11.71 -4.58 -3.23
CA GLY A 48 -11.28 -5.84 -2.62
C GLY A 48 -10.54 -5.62 -1.29
N SER A 49 -9.47 -6.37 -1.08
CA SER A 49 -8.60 -6.20 0.08
C SER A 49 -7.14 -6.38 -0.30
N VAL A 50 -6.25 -5.61 0.33
CA VAL A 50 -4.80 -5.72 0.18
C VAL A 50 -4.15 -6.02 1.53
N THR A 51 -3.09 -6.81 1.50
CA THR A 51 -2.24 -7.06 2.68
C THR A 51 -0.85 -6.54 2.36
N PHE A 52 -0.30 -5.74 3.26
CA PHE A 52 1.07 -5.26 3.16
C PHE A 52 1.96 -6.08 4.09
N SER A 53 3.13 -6.46 3.60
CA SER A 53 4.16 -7.11 4.40
C SER A 53 5.51 -6.48 4.08
N SER A 54 6.33 -6.32 5.12
CA SER A 54 7.69 -5.83 4.98
C SER A 54 8.65 -7.01 5.04
N VAL A 55 9.35 -7.28 3.94
CA VAL A 55 10.47 -8.22 3.91
C VAL A 55 11.71 -7.50 4.43
N ASN A 56 12.31 -8.03 5.50
CA ASN A 56 13.61 -7.53 5.98
C ASN A 56 14.65 -7.77 4.88
N SER A 57 15.52 -6.79 4.62
CA SER A 57 16.65 -7.02 3.70
C SER A 57 17.55 -8.11 4.28
N ILE A 58 18.30 -8.78 3.42
CA ILE A 58 19.18 -9.92 3.74
C ILE A 58 20.28 -9.52 4.75
N LEU A 59 20.46 -8.21 5.00
CA LEU A 59 21.31 -7.62 6.03
C LEU A 59 20.46 -7.17 7.22
N SER A 60 19.92 -8.14 7.97
CA SER A 60 19.31 -7.85 9.28
C SER A 60 20.39 -7.28 10.21
N THR A 61 20.42 -5.95 10.29
CA THR A 61 21.41 -5.24 11.08
C THR A 61 20.87 -5.17 12.50
N THR A 62 21.57 -5.80 13.45
CA THR A 62 21.15 -5.83 14.85
C THR A 62 20.87 -4.42 15.37
N GLY A 63 19.69 -4.21 15.96
CA GLY A 63 19.24 -2.90 16.45
C GLY A 63 18.30 -2.14 15.50
N TRP A 64 18.08 -2.64 14.28
CA TRP A 64 17.09 -2.09 13.35
C TRP A 64 15.79 -2.90 13.39
N THR A 65 14.67 -2.21 13.55
CA THR A 65 13.33 -2.80 13.48
C THR A 65 12.53 -2.04 12.44
N GLN A 66 11.73 -2.74 11.64
CA GLN A 66 10.80 -2.11 10.71
C GLN A 66 9.37 -2.33 11.17
N VAL A 67 8.56 -1.27 11.18
CA VAL A 67 7.13 -1.34 11.47
C VAL A 67 6.38 -0.55 10.42
N LEU A 68 5.33 -1.15 9.86
CA LEU A 68 4.47 -0.51 8.88
C LEU A 68 3.23 0.06 9.55
N TYR A 69 2.90 1.30 9.26
CA TYR A 69 1.73 2.01 9.77
C TYR A 69 0.87 2.50 8.61
N GLN A 70 -0.44 2.60 8.83
CA GLN A 70 -1.33 3.26 7.88
C GLN A 70 -1.33 4.75 8.16
N ASP A 71 -1.08 5.54 7.13
CA ASP A 71 -1.29 6.99 7.12
C ASP A 71 -2.72 7.23 6.63
N ALA A 72 -3.59 7.66 7.54
CA ALA A 72 -5.03 7.71 7.32
C ALA A 72 -5.44 8.95 6.52
N ASP A 73 -4.66 10.02 6.57
CA ASP A 73 -4.91 11.27 5.86
C ASP A 73 -3.94 11.51 4.68
N CYS A 74 -3.00 10.57 4.45
CA CYS A 74 -2.01 10.63 3.37
C CYS A 74 -1.10 11.88 3.45
N ASN A 75 -0.88 12.42 4.65
CA ASN A 75 -0.09 13.64 4.82
C ASN A 75 1.44 13.39 4.92
N GLY A 76 1.85 12.11 4.97
CA GLY A 76 3.24 11.70 5.04
C GLY A 76 3.86 11.78 6.45
N THR A 77 3.05 11.99 7.48
CA THR A 77 3.48 12.08 8.88
C THR A 77 2.63 11.19 9.76
N LEU A 78 3.28 10.34 10.58
CA LEU A 78 2.54 9.56 11.57
C LEU A 78 2.07 10.47 12.70
N ASN A 79 0.76 10.67 12.77
CA ASN A 79 0.13 11.57 13.72
C ASN A 79 -1.07 10.93 14.42
N GLY A 80 -1.49 11.54 15.53
CA GLY A 80 -2.64 11.08 16.31
C GLY A 80 -2.55 9.59 16.70
N ALA A 81 -3.48 8.79 16.18
CA ALA A 81 -3.58 7.36 16.50
C ALA A 81 -2.77 6.45 15.55
N GLU A 82 -2.24 6.97 14.44
CA GLU A 82 -1.57 6.18 13.39
C GLU A 82 -0.36 5.43 13.92
N GLY A 83 0.48 6.12 14.69
CA GLY A 83 1.68 5.52 15.31
C GLY A 83 1.39 4.52 16.44
N SER A 84 0.14 4.38 16.88
CA SER A 84 -0.25 3.44 17.94
C SER A 84 -0.77 2.11 17.40
N ALA A 85 -1.06 2.02 16.10
CA ALA A 85 -1.69 0.85 15.47
C ALA A 85 -0.94 0.45 14.19
N PRO A 86 0.05 -0.45 14.30
CA PRO A 86 0.71 -1.03 13.13
C PRO A 86 -0.29 -1.73 12.19
N VAL A 87 0.01 -1.74 10.89
CA VAL A 87 -0.77 -2.51 9.90
C VAL A 87 -0.57 -3.99 10.16
N GLY A 88 -1.58 -4.63 10.76
CA GLY A 88 -1.59 -6.08 11.04
C GLY A 88 -2.72 -6.84 10.36
N ALA A 89 -3.65 -6.14 9.69
CA ALA A 89 -4.83 -6.73 9.06
C ALA A 89 -4.95 -6.30 7.59
N ASN A 90 -5.77 -7.02 6.83
CA ASN A 90 -6.11 -6.67 5.47
C ASN A 90 -6.80 -5.31 5.43
N LEU A 91 -6.35 -4.44 4.54
CA LEU A 91 -6.97 -3.13 4.31
C LEU A 91 -7.97 -3.24 3.15
N PRO A 92 -9.20 -2.74 3.29
CA PRO A 92 -10.16 -2.72 2.20
C PRO A 92 -9.67 -1.79 1.09
N THR A 93 -9.83 -2.20 -0.16
CA THR A 93 -9.49 -1.39 -1.34
C THR A 93 -10.75 -0.96 -2.06
N VAL A 94 -10.76 0.25 -2.58
CA VAL A 94 -11.78 0.76 -3.50
C VAL A 94 -11.06 1.26 -4.75
N SER A 95 -11.52 0.86 -5.94
CA SER A 95 -10.88 1.27 -7.20
C SER A 95 -10.66 2.79 -7.26
N GLY A 96 -9.43 3.20 -7.54
CA GLY A 96 -9.01 4.60 -7.63
C GLY A 96 -8.79 5.33 -6.31
N THR A 97 -9.06 4.70 -5.15
CA THR A 97 -8.85 5.33 -3.83
C THR A 97 -7.51 4.91 -3.25
N ALA A 98 -6.63 5.87 -3.03
CA ALA A 98 -5.29 5.63 -2.49
C ALA A 98 -5.33 5.11 -1.04
N ILE A 99 -4.39 4.22 -0.72
CA ILE A 99 -4.07 3.79 0.63
C ILE A 99 -2.62 4.20 0.89
N CYS A 100 -2.40 5.03 1.91
CA CYS A 100 -1.08 5.49 2.29
C CYS A 100 -0.53 4.69 3.47
N VAL A 101 0.74 4.29 3.36
CA VAL A 101 1.44 3.54 4.40
C VAL A 101 2.82 4.13 4.64
N ILE A 102 3.26 4.10 5.89
CA ILE A 102 4.58 4.60 6.29
C ILE A 102 5.37 3.46 6.92
N ASN A 103 6.52 3.17 6.32
CA ASN A 103 7.50 2.27 6.90
C ASN A 103 8.42 3.07 7.84
N ASN A 104 8.39 2.71 9.12
CA ASN A 104 9.22 3.27 10.18
C ASN A 104 10.41 2.33 10.42
N ARG A 105 11.64 2.83 10.19
CA ARG A 105 12.89 2.10 10.38
C ARG A 105 13.89 2.81 11.27
#